data_AF-A0A936P1G2-F1
#
_entry.id   AF-A0A936P1G2-F1
#
_cell.length_a   1.000
_cell.length_b   1.000
_cell.length_c   1.000
_cell.angle_alpha   90.00
_cell.angle_beta   90.00
_cell.angle_gamma   90.00
#
_symmetry.space_group_name_H-M   'P 1'
#
loop_
_entity.id
_entity.type
_entity.pdbx_description
1 polymer ?
#
loop_
_entity_poly.entity_id
_entity_poly.type
_entity_poly.pdbx_seq_one_letter_code
_entity_poly.pdbx_strand_id
1 'polypeptide(L)' 'MKFLLLLSLPILLGGCISFSASEATSPEYVNACANREQQCREVCGSAGVQGYSCSARPGEGIDFKCECRKPGQAI' A
#
# COMPACT_ATOMS: atom_id res chain seq x y z
N MET A 1 -10.45 -51.31 -29.45
CA MET A 1 -11.58 -50.35 -29.61
C MET A 1 -12.40 -50.37 -28.34
N LYS A 2 -12.70 -49.17 -27.81
CA LYS A 2 -13.88 -48.83 -26.98
C LYS A 2 -14.08 -49.59 -25.65
N PHE A 3 -13.51 -49.06 -24.56
CA PHE A 3 -14.10 -49.17 -23.22
C PHE A 3 -14.44 -47.75 -22.75
N LEU A 4 -15.71 -47.40 -22.90
CA LEU A 4 -16.34 -46.27 -22.22
C LEU A 4 -17.30 -46.86 -21.19
N LEU A 5 -17.52 -46.11 -20.11
CA LEU A 5 -18.38 -46.35 -18.93
C LEU A 5 -17.54 -46.79 -17.71
N LEU A 6 -17.58 -46.19 -16.53
CA LEU A 6 -18.40 -45.14 -15.90
C LEU A 6 -17.67 -44.71 -14.61
N LEU A 7 -17.98 -43.48 -14.16
CA LEU A 7 -18.06 -43.03 -12.76
C LEU A 7 -16.95 -43.46 -11.77
N SER A 8 -16.23 -42.49 -11.23
CA SER A 8 -16.68 -41.75 -10.04
C SER A 8 -15.50 -40.93 -9.52
N LEU A 9 -15.61 -39.61 -9.62
CA LEU A 9 -14.67 -38.64 -9.07
C LEU A 9 -15.04 -38.46 -7.58
N PRO A 10 -14.26 -38.94 -6.61
CA PRO A 10 -14.52 -38.61 -5.22
C PRO A 10 -13.92 -37.23 -4.98
N ILE A 11 -14.83 -36.24 -5.01
CA ILE A 11 -14.91 -35.14 -4.05
C ILE A 11 -13.56 -34.50 -3.74
N LEU A 12 -13.22 -33.46 -4.50
CA LEU A 12 -12.38 -32.39 -3.97
C LEU A 12 -13.09 -31.79 -2.76
N LEU A 13 -12.78 -32.31 -1.57
CA LEU A 13 -12.92 -31.57 -0.31
C LEU A 13 -11.85 -30.48 -0.28
N GLY A 14 -11.93 -29.57 -1.26
CA GLY A 14 -11.32 -28.26 -1.15
C GLY A 14 -12.14 -27.51 -0.12
N GLY A 15 -11.81 -27.70 1.15
CA GLY A 15 -12.29 -26.84 2.21
C GLY A 15 -11.99 -25.40 1.78
N CYS A 16 -13.05 -24.63 1.52
CA CYS A 16 -12.96 -23.20 1.36
C CYS A 16 -12.61 -22.65 2.74
N ILE A 17 -11.35 -22.78 3.16
CA ILE A 17 -10.85 -21.99 4.26
C ILE A 17 -10.81 -20.57 3.68
N SER A 18 -11.92 -19.85 3.83
CA SER A 18 -11.91 -18.41 3.82
C SER A 18 -11.03 -18.02 5.00
N PHE A 19 -9.72 -17.99 4.75
CA PHE A 19 -8.82 -17.13 5.48
C PHE A 19 -9.36 -15.72 5.23
N SER A 20 -10.28 -15.29 6.08
CA SER A 20 -10.35 -13.89 6.45
C SER A 20 -9.00 -13.60 7.07
N ALA A 21 -8.04 -13.25 6.22
CA ALA A 21 -6.89 -12.49 6.62
C ALA A 21 -7.49 -11.22 7.22
N SER A 22 -7.76 -11.27 8.52
CA SER A 22 -7.82 -10.07 9.33
C SER A 22 -6.44 -9.48 9.16
N GLU A 23 -6.32 -8.55 8.22
CA GLU A 23 -5.15 -7.74 7.98
C GLU A 23 -4.91 -6.99 9.28
N ALA A 24 -4.18 -7.63 10.19
CA ALA A 24 -3.66 -7.02 11.38
C ALA A 24 -2.90 -5.81 10.87
N THR A 25 -3.43 -4.63 11.14
CA THR A 25 -2.87 -3.35 10.71
C THR A 25 -1.39 -3.36 11.08
N SER A 26 -0.53 -3.61 10.09
CA SER A 26 0.90 -3.80 10.33
C SER A 26 1.40 -2.54 11.05
N PRO A 27 2.19 -2.66 12.14
CA PRO A 27 2.66 -1.51 12.92
C PRO A 27 3.41 -0.47 12.07
N GLU A 28 3.86 -0.86 10.89
CA GLU A 28 4.44 0.00 9.85
C GLU A 28 3.52 1.17 9.43
N TYR A 29 2.19 1.02 9.52
CA TYR A 29 1.24 2.08 9.18
C TYR A 29 1.05 3.12 10.29
N VAL A 30 1.31 2.76 11.55
CA VAL A 30 1.05 3.61 12.72
C VAL A 30 1.96 4.85 12.73
N ASN A 31 3.11 4.80 12.05
CA ASN A 31 4.07 5.91 11.97
C ASN A 31 4.65 6.14 10.57
N ALA A 32 4.06 5.58 9.52
CA ALA A 32 4.58 5.67 8.14
C ALA A 32 4.83 7.10 7.66
N CYS A 33 4.01 8.06 8.11
CA CYS A 33 4.11 9.47 7.78
C CYS A 33 4.81 10.32 8.84
N ALA A 34 5.11 9.73 10.01
CA ALA A 34 5.83 10.42 11.06
C ALA A 34 7.19 10.89 10.51
N ASN A 35 7.54 12.15 10.79
CA ASN A 35 8.77 12.83 10.36
C ASN A 35 8.93 13.06 8.84
N ARG A 36 8.06 12.54 7.98
CA ARG A 36 8.18 12.74 6.52
C ARG A 36 7.97 14.20 6.10
N GLU A 37 7.14 14.95 6.82
CA GLU A 37 6.96 16.38 6.59
C GLU A 37 8.24 17.17 6.88
N GLN A 38 8.89 16.83 7.99
CA GLN A 38 10.15 17.45 8.37
C GLN A 38 11.26 17.09 7.38
N GLN A 39 11.35 15.82 6.96
CA GLN A 39 12.26 15.39 5.91
C GLN A 39 12.01 16.18 4.60
N CYS A 40 10.74 16.40 4.23
CA CYS A 40 10.40 17.19 3.05
C CYS A 40 10.89 18.64 3.17
N ARG A 41 10.74 19.27 4.34
CA ARG A 41 11.31 20.60 4.60
C ARG A 41 12.83 20.63 4.50
N GLU A 42 13.50 19.63 5.07
CA GLU A 42 14.96 19.54 5.03
C GLU A 42 15.48 19.37 3.59
N VAL A 43 14.81 18.54 2.78
CA VAL A 43 15.14 18.35 1.36
C VAL A 43 14.89 19.63 0.55
N CYS A 44 13.77 20.30 0.78
CA CYS A 44 13.46 21.54 0.05
C CYS A 44 14.28 22.74 0.54
N GLY A 45 14.84 22.68 1.75
CA GLY A 45 15.72 23.69 2.31
C GLY A 45 15.18 25.11 2.18
N SER A 46 16.00 26.01 1.64
CA SER A 46 15.66 27.42 1.42
C SER A 46 14.66 27.65 0.27
N ALA A 47 14.47 26.70 -0.65
CA ALA A 47 13.45 26.81 -1.68
C ALA A 47 12.04 26.73 -1.06
N GLY A 48 11.90 26.01 0.05
CA GLY A 48 10.63 25.82 0.74
C GLY A 48 9.73 24.77 0.07
N VAL A 49 8.79 24.26 0.85
CA VAL A 49 7.81 23.25 0.40
C VAL A 49 6.64 23.94 -0.29
N GLN A 50 6.30 23.47 -1.48
CA GLN A 50 5.10 23.85 -2.23
C GLN A 50 3.92 22.94 -1.92
N GLY A 51 4.17 21.64 -1.82
CA GLY A 51 3.15 20.64 -1.58
C GLY A 51 3.71 19.49 -0.75
N TYR A 52 2.95 19.07 0.25
CA TYR A 52 3.24 17.90 1.05
C TYR A 52 1.95 17.09 1.22
N SER A 53 2.01 15.79 0.97
CA SER A 53 0.95 14.85 1.25
C SER A 53 1.57 13.54 1.72
N CYS A 54 1.05 12.99 2.81
CA CYS A 54 1.40 11.64 3.23
C CYS A 54 0.16 10.93 3.76
N SER A 55 -0.14 9.78 3.18
CA SER A 55 -1.26 8.94 3.58
C SER A 55 -0.79 7.50 3.67
N ALA A 56 -1.01 6.88 4.83
CA ALA A 56 -0.72 5.47 5.03
C ALA A 56 -2.03 4.77 5.36
N ARG A 57 -2.41 3.80 4.54
CA ARG A 57 -3.67 3.08 4.69
C ARG A 57 -3.42 1.57 4.66
N PRO A 58 -3.87 0.82 5.68
CA PRO A 58 -3.77 -0.63 5.67
C PRO A 58 -4.41 -1.19 4.40
N GLY A 59 -3.70 -2.08 3.69
CA GLY A 59 -4.16 -2.67 2.42
C GLY A 59 -3.95 -1.82 1.16
N GLU A 60 -3.78 -0.49 1.27
CA GLU A 60 -3.54 0.41 0.13
C GLU A 60 -2.06 0.85 0.01
N GLY A 61 -1.28 0.78 1.09
CA GLY A 61 0.13 1.18 1.10
C GLY A 61 0.39 2.57 1.68
N ILE A 62 1.63 3.05 1.49
CA ILE A 62 2.08 4.36 1.95
C ILE A 62 2.27 5.27 0.73
N ASP A 63 1.42 6.27 0.62
CA ASP A 63 1.51 7.33 -0.39
C ASP A 63 2.25 8.53 0.20
N PHE A 64 3.33 8.96 -0.44
CA PHE A 64 4.13 10.09 -0.01
C PHE A 64 4.46 11.00 -1.19
N LYS A 65 4.09 12.28 -1.06
CA LYS A 65 4.36 13.34 -2.02
C LYS A 65 5.04 14.52 -1.33
N CYS A 66 6.16 14.96 -1.88
CA CYS A 66 6.88 16.15 -1.46
C CYS A 66 7.25 16.95 -2.71
N GLU A 67 6.77 18.18 -2.80
CA GLU A 67 7.02 19.10 -3.92
C GLU A 67 7.72 20.34 -3.36
N CYS A 68 8.97 20.56 -3.78
CA CYS A 68 9.70 21.78 -3.48
C CYS A 68 9.32 22.89 -4.44
N ARG A 69 9.37 24.14 -3.99
CA ARG A 69 9.21 25.28 -4.90
C ARG A 69 10.34 25.29 -5.91
N LYS A 70 10.02 25.58 -7.17
CA LYS A 70 11.05 25.82 -8.18
C LYS A 70 11.67 27.20 -7.96
N PRO A 71 12.99 27.35 -8.19
CA PRO A 71 13.61 28.68 -8.19
C PRO A 71 12.90 29.56 -9.25
N GLY A 72 12.36 30.69 -8.81
CA GLY A 72 11.62 31.63 -9.66
C GLY A 72 10.09 31.53 -9.59
N GLN A 73 9.52 30.66 -8.76
CA GLN A 73 8.08 30.64 -8.52
C GLN A 73 7.73 31.72 -7.48
N ALA A 74 7.11 32.81 -7.94
CA ALA A 74 6.71 33.95 -7.10
C ALA A 74 5.74 33.52 -5.99
N ILE A 75 5.85 34.20 -4.84
CA ILE A 75 5.15 33.95 -3.57
C ILE A 75 3.66 34.25 -3.71
#